data_AF-A0A0D2BZW9-F1
#
_entry.id   AF-A0A0D2BZW9-F1
#
_cell.length_a   1.000
_cell.length_b   1.000
_cell.length_c   1.000
_cell.angle_alpha   90.00
_cell.angle_beta   90.00
_cell.angle_gamma   90.00
#
_symmetry.space_group_name_H-M   'P 1'
#
loop_
_entity.id
_entity.type
_entity.pdbx_description
1 polymer ?
#
loop_
_entity_poly.entity_id
_entity_poly.type
_entity_poly.pdbx_seq_one_letter_code
_entity_poly.pdbx_strand_id
1 'polypeptide(L)'
;MHSPLATIKHNWRAFSPHEKRNIVIYIIGIMLCKFGLEAFTGSIIALATNRYDYDAARQNTTPITFERIGLLTGLNQSFQCVGSIIIAPLVRRFPTKNVLAAAIFIFGLFSAIILIVDGSTGGRIKPSNWSQTHDEEDFAYYGDYNTDGMIPIYCFTGIGYGMVELIRRITPRDIVGGDVEKLRCMDAKISEAGFRGWRLA
;
A
#
# COMPACT_ATOMS: atom_id res chain seq x y z
N MET A 1 -4.09 -4.60 -39.82
CA MET A 1 -3.92 -4.87 -38.38
C MET A 1 -2.63 -4.19 -37.90
N HIS A 2 -2.72 -3.02 -37.26
CA HIS A 2 -1.56 -2.35 -36.67
C HIS A 2 -1.24 -3.01 -35.33
N SER A 3 -0.09 -3.69 -35.24
CA SER A 3 0.35 -4.34 -34.01
C SER A 3 0.63 -3.28 -32.93
N PRO A 4 0.02 -3.36 -31.73
CA PRO A 4 0.21 -2.37 -30.66
C PRO A 4 1.68 -2.19 -30.27
N LEU A 5 2.49 -3.24 -30.44
CA LEU A 5 3.94 -3.23 -30.18
C LEU A 5 4.72 -2.33 -31.15
N ALA A 6 4.27 -2.19 -32.40
CA ALA A 6 4.95 -1.38 -33.42
C ALA A 6 4.75 0.13 -33.16
N THR A 7 3.54 0.53 -32.78
CA THR A 7 3.21 1.92 -32.40
C THR A 7 3.96 2.36 -31.14
N ILE A 8 4.12 1.45 -30.16
CA ILE A 8 4.90 1.71 -28.95
C ILE A 8 6.38 1.87 -29.26
N LYS A 9 6.96 1.04 -30.14
CA LYS A 9 8.37 1.13 -30.54
C LYS A 9 8.67 2.44 -31.29
N HIS A 10 7.70 2.93 -32.07
CA HIS A 10 7.77 4.21 -32.77
C HIS A 10 7.73 5.39 -31.78
N ASN A 11 6.79 5.38 -30.82
CA ASN A 11 6.68 6.44 -29.79
C ASN A 11 7.84 6.42 -28.78
N TRP A 12 8.49 5.28 -28.58
CA TRP A 12 9.68 5.20 -27.73
C TRP A 12 10.91 5.88 -28.36
N ARG A 13 10.92 6.15 -29.67
CA ARG A 13 11.96 6.96 -30.32
C ARG A 13 11.77 8.46 -30.09
N ALA A 14 10.59 8.90 -29.67
CA ALA A 14 10.28 10.31 -29.42
C ALA A 14 10.76 10.83 -28.05
N PHE A 15 11.25 9.95 -27.16
CA PHE A 15 11.80 10.34 -25.86
C PHE A 15 13.33 10.37 -25.88
N SER A 16 13.91 11.40 -25.27
CA SER A 16 15.35 11.49 -25.03
C SER A 16 15.83 10.34 -24.11
N PRO A 17 17.07 9.85 -24.25
CA PRO A 17 17.64 8.82 -23.36
C PRO A 17 17.53 9.18 -21.86
N HIS A 18 17.62 10.47 -21.53
CA HIS A 18 17.46 10.96 -20.16
C HIS A 18 16.01 10.85 -19.65
N GLU A 19 15.02 11.17 -20.49
CA GLU A 19 13.60 11.03 -20.13
C GLU A 19 13.22 9.56 -19.93
N LYS A 20 13.75 8.66 -20.77
CA LYS A 20 13.54 7.21 -20.61
C LYS A 20 14.05 6.70 -19.28
N ARG A 21 15.24 7.12 -18.85
CA ARG A 21 15.82 6.72 -17.57
C ARG A 21 14.98 7.20 -16.40
N ASN A 22 14.52 8.46 -16.44
CA ASN A 22 13.68 9.03 -15.38
C ASN A 22 12.30 8.34 -15.31
N ILE A 23 11.70 8.01 -16.46
CA ILE A 23 10.44 7.25 -16.53
C ILE A 23 10.63 5.84 -15.96
N VAL A 24 11.73 5.15 -16.30
CA VAL A 24 12.00 3.80 -15.78
C VAL A 24 12.21 3.82 -14.27
N ILE A 25 13.00 4.77 -13.73
CA ILE A 25 13.21 4.91 -12.29
C ILE A 25 11.87 5.20 -11.58
N TYR A 26 11.04 6.07 -12.16
CA TYR A 26 9.71 6.37 -11.64
C TYR A 26 8.81 5.13 -11.62
N ILE A 27 8.76 4.37 -12.73
CA ILE A 27 7.97 3.12 -12.83
C ILE A 27 8.42 2.10 -11.78
N ILE A 28 9.73 1.91 -11.61
CA ILE A 28 10.25 0.97 -10.61
C ILE A 28 9.91 1.45 -9.19
N GLY A 29 10.09 2.74 -8.90
CA GLY A 29 9.79 3.30 -7.59
C GLY A 29 8.32 3.15 -7.21
N ILE A 30 7.40 3.45 -8.14
CA ILE A 30 5.97 3.34 -7.87
C ILE A 30 5.50 1.88 -7.77
N MET A 31 6.18 0.95 -8.47
CA MET A 31 5.94 -0.49 -8.34
C MET A 31 6.32 -1.01 -6.96
N LEU A 32 7.50 -0.63 -6.45
CA LEU A 32 7.94 -0.99 -5.10
C LEU A 32 7.02 -0.40 -4.04
N CYS A 33 6.58 0.85 -4.21
CA CYS A 33 5.63 1.49 -3.31
C CYS A 33 4.31 0.72 -3.25
N LYS A 34 3.75 0.35 -4.41
CA LYS A 34 2.51 -0.43 -4.46
C LYS A 34 2.69 -1.81 -3.83
N PHE A 35 3.76 -2.51 -4.18
CA PHE A 35 4.05 -3.82 -3.60
C PHE A 35 4.11 -3.73 -2.06
N GLY A 36 4.79 -2.72 -1.52
CA GLY A 36 4.85 -2.48 -0.07
C GLY A 36 3.48 -2.20 0.54
N LEU A 37 2.65 -1.38 -0.12
CA LEU A 37 1.30 -1.06 0.35
C LEU A 37 0.38 -2.30 0.41
N GLU A 38 0.39 -3.11 -0.64
CA GLU A 38 -0.43 -4.34 -0.73
C GLU A 38 0.07 -5.40 0.25
N ALA A 39 1.39 -5.60 0.33
CA ALA A 39 2.01 -6.52 1.29
C ALA A 39 1.69 -6.12 2.73
N PHE A 40 1.77 -4.83 3.05
CA PHE A 40 1.40 -4.31 4.36
C PHE A 40 -0.08 -4.55 4.68
N THR A 41 -0.98 -4.21 3.76
CA THR A 41 -2.42 -4.41 3.90
C THR A 41 -2.74 -5.89 4.19
N GLY A 42 -2.17 -6.81 3.40
CA GLY A 42 -2.31 -8.24 3.62
C GLY A 42 -1.74 -8.70 4.96
N SER A 43 -0.56 -8.18 5.34
CA SER A 43 0.09 -8.53 6.61
C SER A 43 -0.71 -8.07 7.83
N ILE A 44 -1.31 -6.88 7.79
CA ILE A 44 -2.12 -6.35 8.91
C ILE A 44 -3.42 -7.12 9.05
N ILE A 45 -4.08 -7.48 7.94
CA ILE A 45 -5.28 -8.30 7.99
C ILE A 45 -4.95 -9.67 8.60
N ALA A 46 -3.88 -10.33 8.14
CA ALA A 46 -3.46 -11.61 8.70
C ALA A 46 -3.07 -11.52 10.18
N LEU A 47 -2.34 -10.47 10.57
CA LEU A 47 -1.98 -10.21 11.96
C LEU A 47 -3.23 -10.01 12.81
N ALA A 48 -4.17 -9.19 12.35
CA ALA A 48 -5.42 -8.92 13.06
C ALA A 48 -6.24 -10.21 13.25
N THR A 49 -6.37 -11.05 12.23
CA THR A 49 -7.07 -12.34 12.34
C THR A 49 -6.47 -13.20 13.43
N ASN A 50 -5.16 -13.48 13.37
CA ASN A 50 -4.48 -14.33 14.34
C ASN A 50 -4.61 -13.77 15.77
N ARG A 51 -4.55 -12.45 15.90
CA ARG A 51 -4.55 -11.76 17.19
C ARG A 51 -5.92 -11.73 17.84
N TYR A 52 -6.98 -11.40 17.10
CA TYR A 52 -8.34 -11.41 17.64
C TYR A 52 -8.83 -12.82 17.97
N ASP A 53 -8.44 -13.83 17.17
CA ASP A 53 -8.73 -15.23 17.48
C ASP A 53 -7.98 -15.70 18.75
N TYR A 54 -6.71 -15.32 18.90
CA TYR A 54 -5.93 -15.62 20.10
C TYR A 54 -6.49 -14.96 21.37
N ASP A 55 -6.86 -13.68 21.30
CA ASP A 55 -7.45 -12.96 22.43
C ASP A 55 -8.79 -13.58 22.84
N ALA A 56 -9.61 -14.00 21.87
CA ALA A 56 -10.87 -14.68 22.13
C ALA A 56 -10.66 -16.05 22.83
N ALA A 57 -9.68 -16.83 22.36
CA ALA A 57 -9.32 -18.11 22.96
C ALA A 57 -8.78 -17.95 24.39
N ARG A 58 -7.90 -16.97 24.62
CA ARG A 58 -7.30 -16.70 25.94
C ARG A 58 -8.31 -16.19 26.96
N GLN A 59 -9.30 -15.41 26.53
CA GLN A 59 -10.33 -14.85 27.42
C GLN A 59 -11.58 -15.74 27.55
N ASN A 60 -11.64 -16.90 26.86
CA ASN A 60 -12.83 -17.75 26.76
C ASN A 60 -14.10 -16.96 26.34
N THR A 61 -13.92 -15.99 25.44
CA THR A 61 -15.01 -15.16 24.92
C THR A 61 -15.37 -15.55 23.49
N THR A 62 -16.58 -15.23 23.04
CA THR A 62 -17.01 -15.45 21.65
C THR A 62 -16.10 -14.70 20.67
N PRO A 63 -15.65 -15.33 19.57
CA PRO A 63 -14.78 -14.67 18.59
C PRO A 63 -15.52 -13.56 17.84
N ILE A 64 -15.04 -12.32 18.00
CA ILE A 64 -15.54 -11.11 17.29
C ILE A 64 -14.62 -10.70 16.13
N THR A 65 -13.74 -11.60 15.70
CA THR A 65 -12.67 -11.39 14.71
C THR A 65 -13.20 -10.82 13.40
N PHE A 66 -14.26 -11.40 12.84
CA PHE A 66 -14.84 -10.94 11.57
C PHE A 66 -15.45 -9.53 11.67
N GLU A 67 -16.09 -9.19 12.78
CA GLU A 67 -16.63 -7.85 13.02
C GLU A 67 -15.50 -6.82 13.06
N ARG A 68 -14.43 -7.12 13.81
CA ARG A 68 -13.28 -6.23 13.96
C ARG A 68 -12.47 -6.09 12.68
N ILE A 69 -12.28 -7.15 11.91
CA ILE A 69 -11.65 -7.09 10.57
C ILE A 69 -12.52 -6.29 9.61
N GLY A 70 -13.84 -6.46 9.65
CA GLY A 70 -14.79 -5.68 8.86
C GLY A 70 -14.69 -4.19 9.18
N LEU A 71 -14.65 -3.83 10.47
CA LEU A 71 -14.45 -2.46 10.92
C LEU A 71 -13.09 -1.91 10.48
N LEU A 72 -12.02 -2.66 10.71
CA LEU A 72 -10.65 -2.31 10.35
C LEU A 72 -10.51 -1.99 8.86
N THR A 73 -11.07 -2.85 8.00
CA THR A 73 -11.01 -2.70 6.54
C THR A 73 -11.90 -1.56 6.04
N GLY A 74 -13.13 -1.45 6.55
CA GLY A 74 -14.05 -0.37 6.18
C GLY A 74 -13.57 1.01 6.60
N LEU A 75 -13.00 1.13 7.81
CA LEU A 75 -12.39 2.38 8.27
C LEU A 75 -11.16 2.72 7.43
N ASN A 76 -10.28 1.75 7.14
CA ASN A 76 -9.11 2.01 6.30
C ASN A 76 -9.51 2.57 4.92
N GLN A 77 -10.53 1.99 4.26
CA GLN A 77 -11.05 2.50 3.00
C GLN A 77 -11.63 3.91 3.13
N SER A 78 -12.37 4.20 4.21
CA SER A 78 -12.91 5.54 4.46
C SER A 78 -11.80 6.59 4.60
N PHE A 79 -10.71 6.24 5.28
CA PHE A 79 -9.55 7.12 5.42
C PHE A 79 -8.74 7.24 4.12
N GLN A 80 -8.72 6.22 3.25
CA GLN A 80 -8.19 6.34 1.89
C GLN A 80 -8.97 7.37 1.05
N CYS A 81 -10.29 7.44 1.21
CA CYS A 81 -11.09 8.49 0.57
C CYS A 81 -10.68 9.88 1.07
N VAL A 82 -10.46 10.03 2.38
CA VAL A 82 -9.98 11.29 2.97
C VAL A 82 -8.60 11.67 2.40
N GLY A 83 -7.67 10.72 2.33
CA GLY A 83 -6.35 10.94 1.72
C GLY A 83 -6.43 11.38 0.26
N SER A 84 -7.37 10.80 -0.51
CA SER A 84 -7.63 11.17 -1.90
C SER A 84 -8.15 12.61 -2.03
N ILE A 85 -9.03 13.06 -1.14
CA ILE A 85 -9.55 14.44 -1.12
C ILE A 85 -8.43 15.43 -0.81
N ILE A 86 -7.57 15.11 0.16
CA ILE A 86 -6.48 15.97 0.62
C ILE A 86 -5.44 16.21 -0.48
N ILE A 87 -5.26 15.28 -1.43
CA ILE A 87 -4.22 15.45 -2.44
C ILE A 87 -4.44 16.67 -3.32
N ALA A 88 -5.69 16.96 -3.69
CA ALA A 88 -6.03 17.97 -4.68
C ALA A 88 -5.54 19.38 -4.30
N PRO A 89 -5.77 19.88 -3.07
CA PRO A 89 -5.16 21.15 -2.64
C PRO A 89 -3.64 21.04 -2.45
N LEU A 90 -3.11 19.87 -2.13
CA LEU A 90 -1.71 19.68 -1.79
C LEU A 90 -0.79 19.72 -3.03
N VAL A 91 -1.19 19.07 -4.12
CA VAL A 91 -0.45 19.08 -5.40
C VAL A 91 -0.57 20.42 -6.14
N ARG A 92 -1.58 21.23 -5.81
CA ARG A 92 -1.67 22.62 -6.29
C ARG A 92 -0.66 23.54 -5.62
N ARG A 93 -0.25 23.24 -4.38
CA ARG A 93 0.66 24.07 -3.58
C ARG A 93 2.10 23.57 -3.58
N PHE A 94 2.32 22.27 -3.69
CA PHE A 94 3.63 21.65 -3.60
C PHE A 94 3.93 20.78 -4.84
N PRO A 95 5.21 20.62 -5.22
CA PRO A 95 5.59 19.71 -6.30
C PRO A 95 5.15 18.27 -6.01
N THR A 96 4.59 17.58 -7.01
CA THR A 96 4.07 16.20 -6.93
C THR A 96 5.04 15.24 -6.24
N LYS A 97 6.34 15.36 -6.54
CA LYS A 97 7.41 14.55 -5.95
C LYS A 97 7.54 14.68 -4.42
N ASN A 98 7.32 15.88 -3.87
CA ASN A 98 7.41 16.13 -2.44
C ASN A 98 6.19 15.55 -1.73
N VAL A 99 5.01 15.68 -2.34
CA VAL A 99 3.77 15.10 -1.82
C VAL A 99 3.86 13.57 -1.79
N LEU A 100 4.43 12.97 -2.85
CA LEU A 100 4.65 11.52 -2.92
C LEU A 100 5.61 11.05 -1.82
N ALA A 101 6.74 11.73 -1.66
CA ALA A 101 7.73 11.39 -0.63
C ALA A 101 7.13 11.52 0.78
N ALA A 102 6.37 12.58 1.04
CA ALA A 102 5.68 12.76 2.32
C ALA A 102 4.65 11.66 2.59
N ALA A 103 3.84 11.28 1.59
CA ALA A 103 2.85 10.22 1.73
C ALA A 103 3.49 8.85 2.04
N ILE A 104 4.57 8.51 1.32
CA ILE A 104 5.34 7.27 1.55
C ILE A 104 6.00 7.29 2.93
N PHE A 105 6.55 8.44 3.36
CA PHE A 105 7.17 8.58 4.67
C PHE A 105 6.14 8.41 5.81
N ILE A 106 4.98 9.06 5.71
CA ILE A 106 3.89 8.92 6.68
C ILE A 106 3.43 7.46 6.75
N PHE A 107 3.25 6.82 5.60
CA PHE A 107 2.90 5.41 5.55
C PHE A 107 3.95 4.53 6.25
N GLY A 108 5.23 4.68 5.88
CA GLY A 108 6.32 3.92 6.48
C GLY A 108 6.48 4.16 7.99
N LEU A 109 6.24 5.38 8.45
CA LEU A 109 6.26 5.74 9.87
C LEU A 109 5.18 4.97 10.65
N PHE A 110 3.92 5.01 10.20
CA PHE A 110 2.83 4.31 10.87
C PHE A 110 2.97 2.79 10.79
N SER A 111 3.47 2.26 9.68
CA SER A 111 3.80 0.83 9.56
C SER A 111 4.90 0.42 10.55
N ALA A 112 5.92 1.28 10.75
CA ALA A 112 7.00 1.02 11.72
C ALA A 112 6.51 1.07 13.17
N ILE A 113 5.53 1.93 13.49
CA ILE A 113 4.94 2.00 14.84
C ILE A 113 4.37 0.65 15.25
N ILE A 114 3.69 -0.08 14.36
CA ILE A 114 3.12 -1.41 14.69
C ILE A 114 4.23 -2.40 15.07
N LEU A 115 5.34 -2.40 14.32
CA LEU A 115 6.51 -3.24 14.63
C LEU A 115 7.20 -2.83 15.94
N ILE A 116 7.30 -1.53 16.22
CA ILE A 116 7.86 -1.02 17.47
C ILE A 116 6.99 -1.43 18.65
N VAL A 117 5.66 -1.28 18.53
CA VAL A 117 4.72 -1.67 19.59
C VAL A 117 4.85 -3.16 19.87
N ASP A 118 4.79 -4.02 18.84
CA ASP A 118 4.93 -5.47 18.98
C ASP A 118 6.26 -5.87 19.63
N GLY A 119 7.38 -5.30 19.17
CA GLY A 119 8.69 -5.57 19.75
C GLY A 119 8.84 -5.04 21.19
N SER A 120 8.23 -3.88 21.50
CA SER A 120 8.30 -3.26 22.82
C SER A 120 7.50 -4.00 23.89
N THR A 121 6.45 -4.73 23.50
CA THR A 121 5.61 -5.51 24.41
C THR A 121 6.00 -6.98 24.49
N GLY A 122 7.20 -7.32 24.01
CA GLY A 122 7.79 -8.65 24.15
C GLY A 122 7.58 -9.58 22.96
N GLY A 123 7.09 -9.07 21.83
CA GLY A 123 6.93 -9.82 20.60
C GLY A 123 8.25 -10.35 20.07
N ARG A 124 8.22 -11.58 19.57
CA ARG A 124 9.36 -12.28 18.98
C ARG A 124 8.97 -12.79 17.60
N ILE A 125 9.91 -12.75 16.66
CA ILE A 125 9.74 -13.40 15.36
C ILE A 125 9.44 -14.88 15.61
N LYS A 126 8.39 -15.42 14.97
CA LYS A 126 7.94 -16.81 15.11
C LYS A 126 9.14 -17.77 15.08
N PRO A 127 9.45 -18.45 16.20
CA PRO A 127 10.57 -19.38 16.23
C PRO A 127 10.26 -20.61 15.36
N SER A 128 11.27 -21.13 14.66
CA SER A 128 11.13 -22.18 13.63
C SER A 128 10.51 -23.48 14.14
N ASN A 129 10.54 -23.72 15.46
CA ASN A 129 10.08 -24.96 16.09
C ASN A 129 8.73 -24.81 16.81
N TRP A 130 8.06 -23.65 16.69
CA TRP A 130 6.84 -23.34 17.44
C TRP A 130 5.69 -24.28 17.09
N SER A 131 5.50 -24.59 15.81
CA SER A 131 4.44 -25.50 15.33
C SER A 131 4.63 -26.96 15.71
N GLN A 132 5.77 -27.32 16.32
CA GLN A 132 6.04 -28.68 16.82
C GLN A 132 5.90 -28.79 18.34
N THR A 133 5.84 -27.67 19.05
CA THR A 133 5.86 -27.62 20.52
C THR A 133 4.60 -27.02 21.15
N HIS A 134 3.81 -26.27 20.37
CA HIS A 134 2.58 -25.63 20.81
C HIS A 134 1.47 -25.87 19.78
N ASP A 135 0.21 -25.81 20.23
CA ASP A 135 -0.96 -25.98 19.37
C ASP A 135 -0.98 -24.93 18.23
N GLU A 136 -1.61 -25.26 17.10
CA GLU A 136 -1.63 -24.38 15.91
C GLU A 136 -2.26 -23.00 16.17
N GLU A 137 -3.04 -22.88 17.24
CA GLU A 137 -3.72 -21.65 17.69
C GLU A 137 -2.95 -20.90 18.80
N ASP A 138 -1.75 -21.34 19.18
CA ASP A 138 -0.94 -20.63 20.17
C ASP A 138 -0.10 -19.51 19.52
N PHE A 139 -0.55 -18.28 19.71
CA PHE A 139 0.08 -17.05 19.21
C PHE A 139 0.83 -16.26 20.30
N ALA A 140 1.25 -16.92 21.39
CA ALA A 140 1.99 -16.28 22.51
C ALA A 140 3.34 -15.64 22.13
N TYR A 141 3.80 -15.79 20.88
CA TYR A 141 5.02 -15.13 20.39
C TYR A 141 4.82 -13.67 19.99
N TYR A 142 3.58 -13.15 19.87
CA TYR A 142 3.35 -11.72 19.68
C TYR A 142 3.42 -10.94 21.00
N GLY A 143 3.77 -9.66 20.97
CA GLY A 143 3.94 -8.86 22.18
C GLY A 143 2.61 -8.53 22.86
N ASP A 144 2.56 -8.32 24.18
CA ASP A 144 1.31 -8.10 24.93
C ASP A 144 0.82 -6.63 24.81
N TYR A 145 -0.08 -6.36 23.87
CA TYR A 145 -0.67 -5.04 23.62
C TYR A 145 -2.15 -5.16 23.24
N ASN A 146 -2.94 -4.10 23.48
CA ASN A 146 -4.35 -4.08 23.11
C ASN A 146 -4.51 -4.13 21.59
N THR A 147 -5.11 -5.22 21.11
CA THR A 147 -5.35 -5.49 19.67
C THR A 147 -6.16 -4.40 18.97
N ASP A 148 -7.08 -3.73 19.67
CA ASP A 148 -7.85 -2.60 19.12
C ASP A 148 -6.95 -1.40 18.78
N GLY A 149 -5.75 -1.31 19.35
CA GLY A 149 -4.75 -0.29 19.01
C GLY A 149 -4.27 -0.35 17.56
N MET A 150 -4.42 -1.50 16.89
CA MET A 150 -4.11 -1.63 15.45
C MET A 150 -5.09 -0.83 14.57
N ILE A 151 -6.34 -0.65 15.02
CA ILE A 151 -7.39 0.03 14.26
C ILE A 151 -7.01 1.48 13.93
N PRO A 152 -6.74 2.37 14.92
CA PRO A 152 -6.42 3.76 14.62
C PRO A 152 -5.13 3.88 13.79
N ILE A 153 -4.11 3.06 14.07
CA ILE A 153 -2.85 3.09 13.33
C ILE A 153 -3.09 2.74 11.86
N TYR A 154 -3.87 1.68 11.59
CA TYR A 154 -4.20 1.28 10.24
C TYR A 154 -5.06 2.32 9.51
N CYS A 155 -5.99 2.99 10.21
CA CYS A 155 -6.75 4.11 9.61
C CYS A 155 -5.84 5.24 9.11
N PHE A 156 -4.82 5.63 9.89
CA PHE A 156 -3.87 6.66 9.45
C PHE A 156 -3.00 6.21 8.29
N THR A 157 -2.64 4.92 8.22
CA THR A 157 -1.96 4.37 7.02
C THR A 157 -2.84 4.47 5.77
N GLY A 158 -4.16 4.35 5.94
CA GLY A 158 -5.15 4.55 4.88
C GLY A 158 -5.08 5.91 4.21
N ILE A 159 -4.83 6.98 4.98
CA ILE A 159 -4.65 8.33 4.42
C ILE A 159 -3.46 8.33 3.45
N GLY A 160 -2.31 7.81 3.89
CA GLY A 160 -1.11 7.70 3.06
C GLY A 160 -1.33 6.85 1.81
N TYR A 161 -2.03 5.73 1.96
CA TYR A 161 -2.40 4.85 0.84
C TYR A 161 -3.23 5.59 -0.22
N GLY A 162 -4.32 6.25 0.19
CA GLY A 162 -5.18 7.01 -0.72
C GLY A 162 -4.43 8.14 -1.44
N MET A 163 -3.49 8.79 -0.73
CA MET A 163 -2.62 9.79 -1.33
C MET A 163 -1.70 9.20 -2.41
N VAL A 164 -1.02 8.07 -2.14
CA VAL A 164 -0.13 7.42 -3.11
C VAL A 164 -0.91 6.95 -4.34
N GLU A 165 -2.09 6.38 -4.13
CA GLU A 165 -2.93 5.89 -5.22
C GLU A 165 -3.32 7.01 -6.19
N LEU A 166 -3.74 8.17 -5.67
CA LEU A 166 -4.16 9.29 -6.50
C LEU A 166 -2.97 10.02 -7.14
N ILE A 167 -1.84 10.16 -6.44
CA ILE A 167 -0.60 10.70 -7.04
C ILE A 167 -0.17 9.89 -8.26
N ARG A 168 -0.32 8.57 -8.19
CA ARG A 168 0.02 7.71 -9.31
C ARG A 168 -0.81 8.02 -10.54
N ARG A 169 -2.07 8.45 -10.38
CA ARG A 169 -2.94 8.80 -11.51
C ARG A 169 -2.55 10.13 -12.15
N ILE A 170 -2.01 11.09 -11.38
CA ILE A 170 -1.63 12.43 -11.88
C ILE A 170 -0.21 12.50 -12.44
N THR A 171 0.74 11.74 -11.89
CA THR A 171 2.17 11.84 -12.24
C THR A 171 2.45 11.48 -13.70
N PRO A 172 1.79 10.47 -14.32
CA PRO A 172 1.90 10.23 -15.74
C PRO A 172 1.63 11.48 -16.58
N ARG A 173 0.51 12.15 -16.31
CA ARG A 173 0.10 13.38 -17.01
C ARG A 173 1.10 14.53 -16.79
N ASP A 174 1.68 14.61 -15.59
CA ASP A 174 2.69 15.60 -15.22
C ASP A 174 4.02 15.40 -15.98
N ILE A 175 4.43 14.14 -16.21
CA ILE A 175 5.68 13.81 -16.93
C ILE A 175 5.58 14.06 -18.43
N VAL A 176 4.45 13.72 -19.08
CA VAL A 176 4.31 13.81 -20.54
C VAL A 176 3.73 15.14 -21.06
N GLY A 177 3.37 16.08 -20.18
CA GLY A 177 3.15 17.47 -20.56
C GLY A 177 2.01 17.73 -21.57
N GLY A 178 0.89 17.00 -21.47
CA GLY A 178 -0.29 17.20 -22.32
C GLY A 178 -0.26 16.51 -23.69
N ASP A 179 0.83 15.82 -24.04
CA ASP A 179 0.91 15.00 -25.26
C ASP A 179 0.12 13.69 -25.06
N VAL A 180 -1.06 13.63 -25.69
CA VAL A 180 -2.02 12.52 -25.60
C VAL A 180 -1.43 11.22 -26.13
N GLU A 181 -0.50 11.28 -27.08
CA GLU A 181 0.11 10.12 -27.71
C GLU A 181 1.17 9.49 -26.81
N LYS A 182 1.96 10.33 -26.15
CA LYS A 182 2.91 9.92 -25.11
C LYS A 182 2.21 9.38 -23.86
N LEU A 183 1.08 9.97 -23.47
CA LEU A 183 0.22 9.49 -22.37
C LEU A 183 -0.30 8.08 -22.65
N ARG A 184 -0.84 7.84 -23.85
CA ARG A 184 -1.31 6.50 -24.29
C ARG A 184 -0.20 5.45 -24.28
N CYS A 185 1.01 5.84 -24.67
CA CYS A 185 2.17 4.93 -24.69
C CYS A 185 2.60 4.53 -23.27
N MET A 186 2.55 5.48 -22.32
CA MET A 186 2.87 5.21 -20.93
C MET A 186 1.78 4.38 -20.24
N ASP A 187 0.51 4.67 -20.51
CA ASP A 187 -0.63 3.86 -20.05
C ASP A 187 -0.56 2.42 -20.59
N ALA A 188 -0.16 2.23 -21.84
CA ALA A 188 0.02 0.90 -22.43
C ALA A 188 1.13 0.10 -21.73
N LYS A 189 2.26 0.75 -21.42
CA LYS A 189 3.38 0.11 -20.68
C LYS A 189 3.00 -0.24 -19.25
N ILE A 190 2.28 0.66 -18.56
CA ILE A 190 1.73 0.37 -17.23
C ILE A 190 0.78 -0.83 -17.32
N SER A 191 -0.13 -0.85 -18.31
CA SER A 191 -1.07 -1.96 -18.49
C SER A 191 -0.40 -3.30 -18.83
N GLU A 192 0.72 -3.30 -19.55
CA GLU A 192 1.50 -4.50 -19.89
C GLU A 192 2.31 -5.03 -18.70
N ALA A 193 2.76 -4.14 -17.81
CA ALA A 193 3.44 -4.47 -16.55
C ALA A 193 2.51 -5.10 -15.46
N GLY A 194 1.34 -5.63 -15.85
CA GLY A 194 0.45 -6.37 -14.95
C GLY A 194 -0.63 -5.52 -14.24
N PHE A 195 -0.88 -4.28 -14.66
CA PHE A 195 -1.83 -3.38 -13.98
C PHE A 195 -3.31 -3.51 -14.39
N ARG A 196 -3.78 -4.65 -14.90
CA ARG A 196 -5.21 -4.79 -15.29
C ARG A 196 -6.19 -4.62 -14.13
N GLY A 197 -5.80 -4.98 -12.90
CA GLY A 197 -6.65 -4.84 -11.71
C GLY A 197 -6.85 -3.42 -11.18
N TRP A 198 -6.22 -2.40 -11.78
CA TRP A 198 -6.23 -1.02 -11.27
C TRP A 198 -7.00 -0.02 -12.15
N ARG A 199 -7.76 -0.52 -13.14
CA ARG A 199 -8.62 0.32 -14.01
C ARG A 199 -10.07 0.43 -13.52
N LEU A 200 -10.45 -0.32 -12.47
CA LEU A 200 -11.85 -0.52 -12.07
C LEU A 200 -12.10 -0.36 -10.56
N ALA A 201 -11.31 0.46 -9.88
CA ALA A 201 -11.65 0.98 -8.55
C ALA A 201 -11.58 2.51 -8.55
#